data_AF-F1YF57-F1
#
_entry.id   AF-F1YF57-F1
#
_cell.length_a   1.000
_cell.length_b   1.000
_cell.length_c   1.000
_cell.angle_alpha   90.00
_cell.angle_beta   90.00
_cell.angle_gamma   90.00
#
_symmetry.space_group_name_H-M   'P 1'
#
loop_
_entity.id
_entity.type
_entity.pdbx_description
1 polymer ?
#
loop_
_entity_poly.entity_id
_entity_poly.type
_entity_poly.pdbx_seq_one_letter_code
_entity_poly.pdbx_strand_id
1 'polypeptide(L)'
;MSELVYVRELWQKRADVAQECADELGELGYALGAVLSRNYFGNGCDEGAALFERLRNVIDNGMADLQDGSRSAAELSRVAQQAGPVLHEADSAGAERID
;
A
#
# COMPACT_ATOMS: atom_id res chain seq x y z
N MET A 1 22.82 20.47 -11.93
CA MET A 1 21.54 20.94 -11.37
C MET A 1 20.30 20.25 -11.98
N SER A 2 20.11 20.19 -13.31
CA SER A 2 18.92 19.58 -13.93
C SER A 2 18.71 18.09 -13.63
N GLU A 3 19.78 17.29 -13.59
CA GLU A 3 19.70 15.85 -13.36
C GLU A 3 19.25 15.49 -11.93
N LEU A 4 19.68 16.27 -10.93
CA LEU A 4 19.29 16.08 -9.53
C LEU A 4 17.81 16.42 -9.27
N VAL A 5 17.33 17.47 -9.91
CA VAL A 5 15.90 17.83 -9.87
C VAL A 5 15.07 16.70 -10.49
N TYR A 6 15.52 16.15 -11.62
CA TYR A 6 14.87 15.00 -12.26
C TYR A 6 14.85 13.74 -11.38
N VAL A 7 15.96 13.41 -10.71
CA VAL A 7 16.03 12.26 -9.78
C VAL A 7 15.10 12.45 -8.60
N ARG A 8 15.03 13.66 -8.03
CA ARG A 8 14.11 13.97 -6.92
C ARG A 8 12.64 13.84 -7.33
N GLU A 9 12.26 14.39 -8.48
CA GLU A 9 10.90 14.27 -9.00
C GLU A 9 10.51 12.81 -9.26
N LEU A 10 11.46 11.99 -9.72
CA LEU A 10 11.22 10.57 -9.94
C LEU A 10 10.98 9.81 -8.62
N TRP A 11 11.74 10.11 -7.57
CA TRP A 11 11.53 9.51 -6.24
C TRP A 11 10.20 9.94 -5.63
N GLN A 12 9.81 11.20 -5.79
CA GLN A 12 8.50 11.68 -5.34
C GLN A 12 7.37 10.93 -6.05
N LYS A 13 7.41 10.82 -7.39
CA LYS A 13 6.40 10.07 -8.15
C LYS A 13 6.29 8.61 -7.71
N ARG A 14 7.41 7.96 -7.40
CA ARG A 14 7.41 6.58 -6.89
C ARG A 14 6.74 6.48 -5.52
N ALA A 15 6.98 7.46 -4.66
CA ALA A 15 6.33 7.53 -3.36
C ALA A 15 4.82 7.73 -3.48
N ASP A 16 4.40 8.64 -4.36
CA ASP A 16 2.99 8.93 -4.60
C ASP A 16 2.24 7.70 -5.11
N VAL A 17 2.77 7.02 -6.13
CA VAL A 17 2.20 5.77 -6.67
C VAL A 17 2.13 4.67 -5.60
N ALA A 18 3.17 4.53 -4.78
CA ALA A 18 3.17 3.54 -3.71
C ALA A 18 2.12 3.86 -2.63
N GLN A 19 1.88 5.13 -2.33
CA GLN A 19 0.82 5.54 -1.41
C GLN A 19 -0.58 5.31 -2.00
N GLU A 20 -0.80 5.67 -3.27
CA GLU A 20 -2.06 5.40 -3.98
C GLU A 20 -2.39 3.91 -3.97
N CYS A 21 -1.41 3.05 -4.24
CA CYS A 21 -1.57 1.60 -4.13
C CYS A 21 -1.94 1.15 -2.71
N ALA A 22 -1.33 1.75 -1.67
CA ALA A 22 -1.65 1.41 -0.29
C ALA A 22 -3.10 1.75 0.06
N ASP A 23 -3.57 2.90 -0.41
CA ASP A 23 -4.93 3.40 -0.18
C ASP A 23 -5.96 2.53 -0.90
N GLU A 24 -5.76 2.24 -2.19
CA GLU A 24 -6.66 1.38 -2.98
C GLU A 24 -6.80 -0.04 -2.40
N LEU A 25 -5.69 -0.64 -1.93
CA LEU A 25 -5.72 -1.95 -1.27
C LEU A 25 -6.50 -1.90 0.05
N GLY A 26 -6.41 -0.79 0.79
CA GLY A 26 -7.19 -0.56 2.00
C GLY A 26 -8.69 -0.45 1.72
N GLU A 27 -9.07 0.32 0.69
CA GLU A 27 -10.46 0.46 0.24
C GLU A 27 -11.06 -0.87 -0.22
N LEU A 28 -10.30 -1.67 -0.98
CA LEU A 28 -10.72 -2.99 -1.40
C LEU A 28 -10.95 -3.92 -0.21
N GLY A 29 -10.06 -3.91 0.79
CA GLY A 29 -10.23 -4.67 2.03
C GLY A 29 -11.53 -4.30 2.76
N TYR A 30 -11.84 -3.00 2.86
CA TYR A 30 -13.09 -2.52 3.45
C TYR A 30 -14.33 -2.99 2.67
N ALA A 31 -14.29 -2.91 1.34
CA ALA A 31 -15.38 -3.35 0.47
C ALA A 31 -15.66 -4.86 0.61
N LEU A 32 -14.61 -5.69 0.70
CA LEU A 32 -14.74 -7.13 0.92
C LEU A 32 -15.36 -7.45 2.29
N GLY A 33 -14.94 -6.76 3.36
CA GLY A 33 -15.55 -6.88 4.68
C GLY A 33 -17.05 -6.54 4.67
N ALA A 34 -17.44 -5.52 3.89
CA ALA A 34 -18.85 -5.15 3.74
C ALA A 34 -19.68 -6.26 3.06
N VAL A 35 -19.14 -6.93 2.04
CA VAL A 35 -19.80 -8.08 1.38
C VAL A 35 -20.09 -9.19 2.38
N LEU A 36 -19.13 -9.50 3.25
CA LEU A 36 -19.31 -10.54 4.26
C LEU A 36 -20.40 -10.16 5.27
N SER A 37 -20.36 -8.93 5.79
CA SER A 37 -21.33 -8.45 6.78
C SER A 37 -22.78 -8.44 6.28
N ARG A 38 -22.96 -8.29 4.96
CA ARG A 38 -24.26 -8.28 4.29
C ARG A 38 -24.71 -9.67 3.83
N ASN A 39 -23.88 -10.69 4.00
CA ASN A 39 -24.22 -12.05 3.59
C ASN A 39 -25.12 -12.72 4.64
N TYR A 40 -26.40 -12.86 4.31
CA TYR A 40 -27.42 -13.45 5.18
C TYR A 40 -27.38 -14.98 5.26
N PHE A 41 -26.62 -15.67 4.39
CA PHE A 41 -26.51 -17.13 4.44
C PHE A 41 -25.84 -17.63 5.73
N GLY A 42 -25.12 -16.78 6.46
CA GLY A 42 -24.57 -17.09 7.78
C GLY A 42 -25.51 -16.83 8.96
N ASN A 43 -26.72 -16.31 8.72
CA ASN A 43 -27.62 -15.86 9.79
C ASN A 43 -28.95 -16.62 9.74
N GLY A 44 -28.97 -17.82 10.32
CA GLY A 44 -30.18 -18.66 10.44
C GLY A 44 -30.53 -19.47 9.19
N CYS A 45 -29.59 -19.65 8.25
CA CYS A 45 -29.74 -20.54 7.09
C CYS A 45 -28.74 -21.70 7.17
N ASP A 46 -29.20 -22.88 7.61
CA ASP A 46 -28.35 -24.05 7.79
C ASP A 46 -27.77 -24.56 6.46
N GLU A 47 -28.54 -24.47 5.37
CA GLU A 47 -28.10 -24.83 4.02
C GLU A 47 -27.03 -23.86 3.47
N GLY A 48 -27.08 -22.61 3.91
CA GLY A 48 -26.19 -21.52 3.51
C GLY A 48 -24.90 -21.44 4.34
N ALA A 49 -24.89 -22.02 5.54
CA ALA A 49 -23.79 -21.90 6.49
C ALA A 49 -22.44 -22.36 5.91
N ALA A 50 -22.41 -23.47 5.18
CA ALA A 50 -21.17 -23.96 4.56
C ALA A 50 -20.62 -23.03 3.47
N LEU A 51 -21.51 -22.38 2.71
CA LEU A 51 -21.12 -21.38 1.71
C LEU A 51 -20.63 -20.10 2.39
N PHE A 52 -21.33 -19.64 3.42
CA PHE A 52 -20.95 -18.47 4.21
C PHE A 52 -19.56 -18.65 4.84
N GLU A 53 -19.30 -19.78 5.50
CA GLU A 53 -18.00 -20.06 6.11
C GLU A 53 -16.87 -20.13 5.07
N ARG A 54 -17.11 -20.72 3.89
CA ARG A 54 -16.10 -20.71 2.82
C ARG A 54 -15.83 -19.30 2.32
N LEU A 55 -16.88 -18.50 2.10
CA LEU A 55 -16.73 -17.13 1.65
C LEU A 55 -16.01 -16.28 2.71
N ARG A 56 -16.35 -16.47 3.98
CA ARG A 56 -15.68 -15.85 5.13
C ARG A 56 -14.19 -16.14 5.12
N ASN A 57 -13.80 -17.41 5.04
CA ASN A 57 -12.39 -17.78 5.06
C ASN A 57 -11.62 -17.20 3.86
N VAL A 58 -12.22 -17.19 2.66
CA VAL A 58 -11.61 -16.58 1.47
C VAL A 58 -11.43 -15.07 1.64
N ILE A 59 -12.46 -14.39 2.15
CA ILE A 59 -12.42 -12.94 2.38
C ILE A 59 -11.42 -12.60 3.49
N ASP A 60 -11.44 -13.30 4.62
CA ASP A 60 -10.54 -13.05 5.75
C ASP A 60 -9.07 -13.23 5.34
N ASN A 61 -8.75 -14.29 4.58
CA ASN A 61 -7.40 -14.49 4.03
C ASN A 61 -7.02 -13.40 3.02
N GLY A 62 -7.93 -13.07 2.09
CA GLY A 62 -7.69 -12.02 1.11
C GLY A 62 -7.50 -10.64 1.76
N MET A 63 -8.24 -10.33 2.83
CA MET A 63 -8.05 -9.09 3.58
C MET A 63 -6.68 -9.03 4.26
N ALA A 64 -6.18 -10.15 4.79
CA ALA A 64 -4.84 -10.20 5.37
C ALA A 64 -3.77 -9.90 4.31
N ASP A 65 -3.87 -10.53 3.13
CA ASP A 65 -2.96 -10.28 2.01
C ASP A 65 -3.01 -8.82 1.53
N LEU A 66 -4.21 -8.23 1.45
CA LEU A 66 -4.41 -6.82 1.09
C LEU A 66 -3.82 -5.86 2.13
N GLN A 67 -3.96 -6.17 3.42
CA GLN A 67 -3.39 -5.37 4.50
C GLN A 67 -1.87 -5.41 4.50
N ASP A 68 -1.27 -6.58 4.26
CA ASP A 68 0.18 -6.73 4.16
C ASP A 68 0.73 -6.05 2.89
N GLY A 69 0.00 -6.13 1.77
CA GLY A 69 0.29 -5.38 0.55
C GLY A 69 0.24 -3.86 0.77
N SER A 70 -0.82 -3.38 1.42
CA SER A 70 -0.99 -1.96 1.76
C SER A 70 0.13 -1.46 2.67
N ARG A 71 0.49 -2.22 3.71
CA ARG A 71 1.61 -1.89 4.61
C ARG A 71 2.95 -1.84 3.85
N SER A 72 3.19 -2.79 2.96
CA SER A 72 4.41 -2.84 2.14
C SER A 72 4.50 -1.66 1.18
N ALA A 73 3.38 -1.26 0.58
CA ALA A 73 3.30 -0.12 -0.32
C ALA A 73 3.50 1.21 0.43
N ALA A 74 2.88 1.37 1.60
CA ALA A 74 3.09 2.53 2.47
C ALA A 74 4.55 2.65 2.94
N GLU A 75 5.18 1.52 3.30
CA GLU A 75 6.60 1.50 3.67
C GLU A 75 7.49 1.88 2.49
N LEU A 76 7.20 1.38 1.28
CA LEU A 76 7.91 1.76 0.07
C LEU A 76 7.77 3.26 -0.22
N SER A 77 6.59 3.83 -0.01
CA SER A 77 6.35 5.27 -0.13
C SER A 77 7.23 6.05 0.85
N ARG A 78 7.22 5.65 2.12
CA ARG A 78 8.04 6.25 3.18
C ARG A 78 9.53 6.22 2.83
N VAL A 79 10.04 5.08 2.36
CA VAL A 79 11.46 4.94 1.97
C VAL A 79 11.78 5.80 0.76
N ALA A 80 10.90 5.86 -0.25
CA ALA A 80 11.09 6.69 -1.44
C ALA A 80 11.13 8.19 -1.11
N GLN A 81 10.29 8.65 -0.18
CA GLN A 81 10.31 10.03 0.33
C GLN A 81 11.62 10.36 1.05
N GLN A 82 12.21 9.39 1.76
CA GLN A 82 13.47 9.56 2.48
C GLN A 82 14.71 9.52 1.57
N ALA A 83 14.64 8.82 0.43
CA ALA A 83 15.76 8.71 -0.51
C ALA A 83 16.10 10.04 -1.20
N GLY A 84 15.11 10.86 -1.53
CA GLY A 84 15.31 12.15 -2.22
C GLY A 84 16.18 13.15 -1.42
N PRO A 85 15.89 13.41 -0.13
CA PRO A 85 16.70 14.27 0.73
C PRO A 85 18.12 13.76 0.96
N VAL A 86 18.29 12.45 1.19
CA VAL A 86 19.60 11.84 1.46
C VAL A 86 20.54 11.96 0.26
N LEU A 87 20.02 11.77 -0.96
CA LEU A 87 20.79 11.96 -2.19
C LEU A 87 21.19 13.44 -2.36
N HIS A 88 20.29 14.37 -2.02
CA HIS A 88 20.59 15.80 -2.12
C HIS A 88 21.66 16.27 -1.12
N GLU A 89 21.62 15.79 0.13
CA GLU A 89 22.64 16.08 1.14
C GLU A 89 24.01 15.49 0.75
N ALA A 90 24.03 14.24 0.26
CA ALA A 90 25.26 13.59 -0.17
C ALA A 90 25.94 14.33 -1.33
N ASP A 91 25.17 14.81 -2.30
CA ASP A 91 25.70 15.56 -3.44
C ASP A 91 26.17 16.97 -3.06
N SER A 92 25.45 17.64 -2.15
CA SER A 92 25.85 18.97 -1.65
C SER A 92 27.17 18.89 -0.87
N ALA A 93 27.31 17.88 -0.01
CA ALA A 93 28.55 17.62 0.73
C ALA A 93 29.70 17.15 -0.18
N GLY A 94 29.40 16.50 -1.31
CA GLY A 94 30.39 16.15 -2.33
C GLY A 94 30.91 17.36 -3.09
N ALA A 95 30.03 18.29 -3.46
CA ALA A 95 30.39 19.51 -4.16
C ALA A 95 31.32 20.42 -3.33
N GLU A 96 31.05 20.58 -2.03
CA GLU A 96 31.88 21.38 -1.11
C GLU A 96 33.29 20.81 -0.85
N ARG A 97 33.56 19.54 -1.21
CA ARG A 97 34.87 18.89 -1.00
C ARG A 97 35.77 18.93 -2.23
N ILE A 98 35.25 19.35 -3.38
CA ILE A 98 35.97 19.37 -4.66
C ILE A 98 36.46 20.79 -5.01
N ASP A 99 35.91 21.82 -4.36
CA ASP A 99 36.43 23.20 -4.34
C ASP A 99 37.46 23.41 -3.21
#